data_AF-A0A7K7CX97-F1
#
_entry.id   AF-A0A7K7CX97-F1
#
_cell.length_a   1.000
_cell.length_b   1.000
_cell.length_c   1.000
_cell.angle_alpha   90.00
_cell.angle_beta   90.00
_cell.angle_gamma   90.00
#
_symmetry.space_group_name_H-M   'P 1'
#
loop_
_entity.id
_entity.type
_entity.pdbx_description
1 polymer ?
#
loop_
_entity_poly.entity_id
_entity_poly.type
_entity_poly.pdbx_seq_one_letter_code
_entity_poly.pdbx_strand_id
1 'polypeptide(L)'
;LLFRYEDAWAALHKGAKDCAKAGELVDSEVVMLSAHWEKKRSSLVELQDQLQQIPGFLADLECLTASLAQLEANFEEMENHLLCLEELCEQCELERYKCMQTLQLENYKKTKRVEGVHLQYLICLFVLCSAELDAEHAQKVLDMEHTQQMKLKERQKFFEEAFQQDMEQYLSTGYLQIAERRGKFMSSMEVNVDMLEQMDLMDMSDQEALDVFLNSGSEDNNVLSPMLGPDSNSYVNEISLQVPSQSELRQKLCSLSSTCTDSASQDASEGESPVVQSDEEEVQVDTALAAVTERKGASDGSDESDSQTI
;
A
#
# COMPACT_ATOMS: atom_id res chain seq x y z
N LEU A 1 56.35 -125.39 -8.63
CA LEU A 1 55.11 -125.10 -7.87
C LEU A 1 55.22 -123.76 -7.13
N LEU A 2 56.27 -123.53 -6.34
CA LEU A 2 56.53 -122.27 -5.62
C LEU A 2 56.53 -121.02 -6.52
N PHE A 3 57.28 -121.05 -7.62
CA PHE A 3 57.36 -119.95 -8.60
C PHE A 3 56.00 -119.51 -9.17
N ARG A 4 55.07 -120.45 -9.40
CA ARG A 4 53.72 -120.11 -9.88
C ARG A 4 52.86 -119.40 -8.83
N TYR A 5 53.06 -119.75 -7.55
CA TYR A 5 52.39 -119.05 -6.45
C TYR A 5 52.97 -117.65 -6.24
N GLU A 6 54.30 -117.52 -6.39
CA GLU A 6 54.99 -116.23 -6.34
C GLU A 6 54.51 -115.27 -7.45
N ASP A 7 54.45 -115.75 -8.70
CA ASP A 7 53.91 -114.99 -9.83
C ASP A 7 52.44 -114.60 -9.64
N ALA A 8 51.60 -115.53 -9.17
CA ALA A 8 50.19 -115.26 -8.91
C ALA A 8 50.01 -114.25 -7.77
N TRP A 9 50.84 -114.32 -6.73
CA TRP A 9 50.83 -113.38 -5.62
C TRP A 9 51.29 -111.98 -6.05
N ALA A 10 52.34 -111.90 -6.87
CA ALA A 10 52.80 -110.64 -7.45
C ALA A 10 51.74 -109.99 -8.36
N ALA A 11 51.07 -110.79 -9.20
CA ALA A 11 49.96 -110.33 -10.03
C ALA A 11 48.77 -109.83 -9.20
N LEU A 12 48.43 -110.54 -8.12
CA LEU A 12 47.36 -110.13 -7.19
C LEU A 12 47.70 -108.81 -6.50
N HIS A 13 48.92 -108.64 -5.99
CA HIS A 13 49.36 -107.40 -5.35
C HIS A 13 49.39 -106.22 -6.33
N LYS A 14 49.83 -106.46 -7.57
CA LYS A 14 49.75 -105.46 -8.63
C LYS A 14 48.31 -105.07 -8.91
N GLY A 15 47.42 -106.06 -9.07
CA GLY A 15 45.98 -105.83 -9.25
C GLY A 15 45.36 -105.06 -8.09
N ALA A 16 45.68 -105.42 -6.84
CA ALA A 16 45.21 -104.71 -5.65
C ALA A 16 45.70 -103.25 -5.61
N LYS A 17 46.96 -102.99 -5.99
CA LYS A 17 47.52 -101.64 -6.06
C LYS A 17 46.87 -100.81 -7.17
N ASP A 18 46.63 -101.39 -8.33
CA ASP A 18 45.98 -100.70 -9.45
C ASP A 18 44.50 -100.44 -9.13
N CYS A 19 43.81 -101.38 -8.48
CA CYS A 19 42.46 -101.16 -7.94
C CYS A 19 42.43 -100.05 -6.88
N ALA A 20 43.40 -99.99 -5.96
CA ALA A 20 43.48 -98.93 -4.95
C ALA A 20 43.63 -97.55 -5.60
N LYS A 21 44.52 -97.41 -6.60
CA LYS A 21 44.69 -96.16 -7.36
C LYS A 21 43.42 -95.75 -8.12
N ALA A 22 42.75 -96.72 -8.75
CA ALA A 22 41.48 -96.45 -9.42
C ALA A 22 40.42 -95.98 -8.41
N GLY A 23 40.40 -96.58 -7.21
CA GLY A 23 39.57 -96.13 -6.09
C GLY A 23 39.87 -94.70 -5.64
N GLU A 24 41.15 -94.35 -5.47
CA GLU A 24 41.59 -92.99 -5.10
C GLU A 24 41.21 -91.93 -6.16
N LEU A 25 41.28 -92.27 -7.44
CA LEU A 25 40.85 -91.38 -8.53
C LEU A 25 39.35 -91.13 -8.49
N VAL A 26 38.54 -92.20 -8.35
CA VAL A 26 37.08 -92.08 -8.25
C VAL A 26 36.68 -91.30 -6.99
N ASP A 27 37.34 -91.56 -5.85
CA ASP A 27 37.10 -90.81 -4.61
C ASP A 27 37.39 -89.31 -4.79
N SER A 28 38.50 -88.98 -5.45
CA SER A 28 38.86 -87.59 -5.78
C SER A 28 37.80 -86.92 -6.67
N GLU A 29 37.28 -87.62 -7.68
CA GLU A 29 36.21 -87.11 -8.55
C GLU A 29 34.89 -86.92 -7.77
N VAL A 30 34.53 -87.85 -6.88
CA VAL A 30 33.35 -87.75 -6.03
C VAL A 30 33.46 -86.55 -5.07
N VAL A 31 34.62 -86.34 -4.45
CA VAL A 31 34.87 -85.18 -3.59
C VAL A 31 34.74 -83.88 -4.40
N MET A 32 35.35 -83.80 -5.58
CA MET A 32 35.23 -82.62 -6.44
C MET A 32 33.78 -82.35 -6.88
N LEU A 33 33.04 -83.40 -7.24
CA LEU A 33 31.64 -83.29 -7.66
C LEU A 33 30.75 -82.86 -6.50
N SER A 34 30.95 -83.42 -5.31
CA SER A 34 30.20 -83.03 -4.10
C SER A 34 30.45 -81.58 -3.71
N ALA A 35 31.71 -81.11 -3.75
CA ALA A 35 32.04 -79.70 -3.51
C ALA A 35 31.39 -78.77 -4.55
N HIS A 36 31.37 -79.18 -5.82
CA HIS A 36 30.69 -78.43 -6.87
C HIS A 36 29.18 -78.31 -6.62
N TRP A 37 28.51 -79.42 -6.28
CA TRP A 37 27.08 -79.41 -5.99
C TRP A 37 26.73 -78.65 -4.71
N GLU A 38 27.58 -78.73 -3.69
CA GLU A 38 27.41 -77.98 -2.46
C GLU A 38 27.48 -76.47 -2.70
N LYS A 39 28.43 -76.01 -3.53
CA LYS A 39 28.49 -74.62 -3.97
C LYS A 39 27.22 -74.20 -4.71
N LYS A 40 26.73 -75.02 -5.64
CA LYS A 40 25.49 -74.75 -6.38
C LYS A 40 24.28 -74.69 -5.45
N ARG A 41 24.20 -75.58 -4.47
CA ARG A 41 23.16 -75.61 -3.45
C ARG A 41 23.18 -74.32 -2.62
N SER A 42 24.35 -73.88 -2.14
CA SER A 42 24.48 -72.62 -1.39
C SER A 42 24.03 -71.41 -2.22
N SER A 43 24.47 -71.29 -3.48
CA SER A 43 24.01 -70.21 -4.35
C SER A 43 22.50 -70.23 -4.63
N LEU A 44 21.89 -71.41 -4.68
CA LEU A 44 20.44 -71.54 -4.86
C LEU A 44 19.67 -71.11 -3.60
N VAL A 45 20.19 -71.42 -2.41
CA VAL A 45 19.61 -70.96 -1.13
C VAL A 45 19.70 -69.43 -1.03
N GLU A 46 20.84 -68.82 -1.37
CA GLU A 46 20.98 -67.36 -1.39
C GLU A 46 19.96 -66.70 -2.34
N LEU A 47 19.76 -67.26 -3.54
CA LEU A 47 18.76 -66.77 -4.49
C LEU A 47 17.33 -66.95 -3.94
N GLN A 48 17.05 -68.07 -3.28
CA GLN A 48 15.76 -68.31 -2.64
C GLN A 48 15.48 -67.28 -1.54
N ASP A 49 16.48 -66.98 -0.70
CA ASP A 49 16.38 -65.97 0.36
C ASP A 49 16.14 -64.57 -0.21
N GLN A 50 16.76 -64.23 -1.36
CA GLN A 50 16.48 -62.98 -2.08
C GLN A 50 15.06 -62.94 -2.64
N LEU A 51 14.59 -64.04 -3.24
CA LEU A 51 13.24 -64.13 -3.78
C LEU A 51 12.18 -64.00 -2.68
N GLN A 52 12.47 -64.52 -1.49
CA GLN A 52 11.57 -64.44 -0.33
C GLN A 52 11.43 -63.01 0.22
N GLN A 53 12.35 -62.09 -0.11
CA GLN A 53 12.26 -60.68 0.29
C GLN A 53 11.36 -59.84 -0.63
N ILE A 54 11.12 -60.27 -1.87
CA ILE A 54 10.31 -59.52 -2.86
C ILE A 54 8.92 -59.13 -2.33
N PRO A 55 8.16 -60.02 -1.64
CA PRO A 55 6.87 -59.64 -1.08
C PRO A 55 6.95 -58.50 -0.05
N GLY A 56 8.04 -58.42 0.72
CA GLY A 56 8.26 -57.31 1.66
C GLY A 56 8.47 -55.99 0.91
N PHE A 57 9.34 -55.99 -0.10
CA PHE A 57 9.54 -54.82 -0.96
C PHE A 57 8.26 -54.38 -1.68
N LEU A 58 7.42 -55.33 -2.11
CA LEU A 58 6.11 -55.01 -2.71
C LEU A 58 5.17 -54.36 -1.69
N ALA A 59 5.10 -54.88 -0.46
CA ALA A 59 4.29 -54.27 0.60
C ALA A 59 4.76 -52.85 0.95
N ASP A 60 6.08 -52.61 0.99
CA ASP A 60 6.64 -51.29 1.20
C ASP A 60 6.29 -50.33 0.06
N LEU A 61 6.36 -50.80 -1.20
CA LEU A 61 5.95 -50.03 -2.37
C LEU A 61 4.46 -49.70 -2.35
N GLU A 62 3.62 -50.66 -1.98
CA GLU A 62 2.17 -50.46 -1.81
C GLU A 62 1.88 -49.42 -0.71
N CYS A 63 2.60 -49.48 0.41
CA CYS A 63 2.51 -48.50 1.49
C CYS A 63 2.92 -47.10 1.03
N LEU A 64 4.04 -46.96 0.32
CA LEU A 64 4.48 -45.69 -0.26
C LEU A 64 3.47 -45.15 -1.27
N THR A 65 2.89 -46.02 -2.10
CA THR A 65 1.87 -45.64 -3.08
C THR A 65 0.61 -45.13 -2.38
N ALA A 66 0.16 -45.79 -1.31
CA ALA A 66 -0.99 -45.34 -0.52
C ALA A 66 -0.73 -44.00 0.19
N SER A 67 0.48 -43.82 0.74
CA SER A 67 0.90 -42.56 1.36
C SER A 67 0.91 -41.40 0.36
N LEU A 68 1.42 -41.64 -0.84
CA LEU A 68 1.42 -40.65 -1.93
C LEU A 68 0.00 -40.28 -2.33
N ALA A 69 -0.89 -41.25 -2.52
CA ALA A 69 -2.30 -40.99 -2.84
C ALA A 69 -3.02 -40.19 -1.73
N GLN A 70 -2.72 -40.46 -0.46
CA GLN A 70 -3.26 -39.68 0.65
C GLN A 70 -2.73 -38.25 0.65
N LEU A 71 -1.45 -38.05 0.33
CA LEU A 71 -0.84 -36.74 0.25
C LEU A 71 -1.44 -35.91 -0.91
N GLU A 72 -1.68 -36.54 -2.07
CA GLU A 72 -2.39 -35.92 -3.20
C GLU A 72 -3.78 -35.45 -2.80
N ALA A 73 -4.56 -36.29 -2.11
CA ALA A 73 -5.88 -35.91 -1.61
C ALA A 73 -5.83 -34.73 -0.62
N ASN A 74 -4.82 -34.70 0.27
CA ASN A 74 -4.62 -33.59 1.20
C ASN A 74 -4.27 -32.28 0.47
N PHE A 75 -3.49 -32.35 -0.61
CA PHE A 75 -3.17 -31.19 -1.43
C PHE A 75 -4.42 -30.66 -2.16
N GLU A 76 -5.24 -31.55 -2.72
CA GLU A 76 -6.52 -31.16 -3.34
C GLU A 76 -7.45 -30.48 -2.33
N GLU A 77 -7.55 -31.01 -1.10
CA GLU A 77 -8.31 -30.37 -0.02
C GLU A 77 -7.76 -28.97 0.34
N MET A 78 -6.43 -28.82 0.43
CA MET A 78 -5.80 -27.53 0.71
C MET A 78 -6.05 -26.52 -0.41
N GLU A 79 -5.97 -26.94 -1.67
CA GLU A 79 -6.29 -26.09 -2.83
C GLU A 79 -7.74 -25.60 -2.78
N ASN A 80 -8.69 -26.49 -2.42
CA ASN A 80 -10.08 -26.11 -2.22
C ASN A 80 -10.26 -25.09 -1.08
N HIS A 81 -9.56 -25.26 0.03
CA HIS A 81 -9.59 -24.29 1.13
C HIS A 81 -9.00 -22.93 0.73
N LEU A 82 -7.92 -22.91 -0.05
CA LEU A 82 -7.30 -21.68 -0.56
C LEU A 82 -8.26 -20.93 -1.49
N LEU A 83 -8.96 -21.64 -2.37
CA LEU A 83 -9.95 -21.05 -3.27
C LEU A 83 -11.10 -20.42 -2.48
N CYS A 84 -11.63 -21.11 -1.47
CA CYS A 84 -12.64 -20.56 -0.56
C CYS A 84 -12.14 -19.31 0.19
N LEU A 85 -10.88 -19.30 0.62
CA LEU A 85 -10.27 -18.14 1.26
C LEU A 85 -10.17 -16.95 0.31
N GLU A 86 -9.82 -17.18 -0.95
CA GLU A 86 -9.77 -16.15 -2.00
C GLU A 86 -11.16 -15.54 -2.20
N GLU A 87 -12.21 -16.36 -2.37
CA GLU A 87 -13.59 -15.90 -2.46
C GLU A 87 -14.02 -15.05 -1.25
N LEU A 88 -13.64 -15.47 -0.03
CA LEU A 88 -13.95 -14.72 1.19
C LEU A 88 -13.19 -13.39 1.27
N CYS A 89 -11.93 -13.35 0.81
CA CYS A 89 -11.14 -12.12 0.73
C CYS A 89 -11.77 -11.12 -0.24
N GLU A 90 -12.15 -11.58 -1.44
CA GLU A 90 -12.83 -10.74 -2.44
C GLU A 90 -14.13 -10.16 -1.88
N GLN A 91 -14.93 -10.99 -1.19
CA GLN A 91 -16.17 -10.55 -0.57
C GLN A 91 -15.92 -9.51 0.54
N CYS A 92 -14.88 -9.69 1.35
CA CYS A 92 -14.51 -8.74 2.39
C CYS A 92 -14.09 -7.38 1.80
N GLU A 93 -13.30 -7.40 0.73
CA GLU A 93 -12.88 -6.18 0.03
C GLU A 93 -14.06 -5.44 -0.59
N LEU A 94 -14.99 -6.18 -1.20
CA LEU A 94 -16.21 -5.63 -1.76
C LEU A 94 -17.07 -4.94 -0.69
N GLU A 95 -17.28 -5.59 0.45
CA GLU A 95 -18.06 -5.01 1.55
C GLU A 95 -17.35 -3.78 2.16
N ARG A 96 -16.03 -3.83 2.30
CA ARG A 96 -15.24 -2.66 2.73
C ARG A 96 -15.39 -1.49 1.77
N TYR A 97 -15.36 -1.74 0.46
CA TYR A 97 -15.56 -0.71 -0.56
C TYR A 97 -16.94 -0.07 -0.47
N LYS A 98 -18.01 -0.88 -0.40
CA LYS A 98 -19.39 -0.39 -0.24
C LYS A 98 -19.56 0.46 1.03
N CYS A 99 -18.99 0.00 2.14
CA CYS A 99 -19.02 0.71 3.41
C CYS A 99 -18.33 2.08 3.30
N MET A 100 -17.13 2.11 2.72
CA MET A 100 -16.38 3.36 2.51
C MET A 100 -17.15 4.36 1.63
N GLN A 101 -17.74 3.90 0.53
CA GLN A 101 -18.54 4.75 -0.36
C GLN A 101 -19.79 5.31 0.35
N THR A 102 -20.46 4.48 1.13
CA THR A 102 -21.63 4.88 1.93
C THR A 102 -21.25 5.94 2.95
N LEU A 103 -20.13 5.75 3.66
CA LEU A 103 -19.61 6.69 4.64
C LEU A 103 -19.24 8.03 3.99
N GLN A 104 -18.58 8.01 2.82
CA GLN A 104 -18.26 9.23 2.06
C GLN A 104 -19.53 10.01 1.70
N LEU A 105 -20.56 9.32 1.20
CA LEU A 105 -21.83 9.96 0.85
C LEU A 105 -22.54 10.53 2.07
N GLU A 106 -22.52 9.83 3.21
CA GLU A 106 -23.11 10.31 4.45
C GLU A 106 -22.39 11.55 4.99
N ASN A 107 -21.05 11.55 4.97
CA ASN A 107 -20.24 12.70 5.37
C ASN A 107 -20.49 13.90 4.47
N TYR A 108 -20.52 13.71 3.15
CA TYR A 108 -20.87 14.78 2.22
C TYR A 108 -22.24 15.40 2.53
N LYS A 109 -23.26 14.56 2.76
CA LYS A 109 -24.61 15.00 3.15
C LYS A 109 -24.61 15.76 4.48
N LYS A 110 -23.81 15.33 5.47
CA LYS A 110 -23.66 16.04 6.75
C LYS A 110 -23.03 17.42 6.55
N THR A 111 -21.93 17.51 5.80
CA THR A 111 -21.25 18.77 5.49
C THR A 111 -22.21 19.75 4.80
N LYS A 112 -22.95 19.30 3.79
CA LYS A 112 -23.92 20.16 3.09
C LYS A 112 -25.05 20.67 3.98
N ARG A 113 -25.50 19.87 4.95
CA ARG A 113 -26.48 20.34 5.95
C ARG A 113 -25.91 21.41 6.87
N VAL A 114 -24.67 21.24 7.33
CA VAL A 114 -23.99 22.23 8.19
C VAL A 114 -23.73 23.53 7.42
N GLU A 115 -23.21 23.44 6.20
CA GLU A 115 -23.02 24.61 5.32
C GLU A 115 -24.33 25.37 5.08
N GLY A 116 -25.42 24.65 4.80
CA GLY A 116 -26.74 25.26 4.62
C GLY A 116 -27.23 26.02 5.85
N VAL A 117 -27.08 25.44 7.05
CA VAL A 117 -27.44 26.12 8.31
C VAL A 117 -26.53 27.32 8.58
N HIS A 118 -25.23 27.18 8.32
CA HIS A 118 -24.26 28.27 8.50
C HIS A 118 -24.56 29.45 7.57
N LEU A 119 -24.88 29.18 6.30
CA LEU A 119 -25.26 30.22 5.34
C LEU A 119 -26.55 30.92 5.77
N GLN A 120 -27.54 30.17 6.27
CA GLN A 120 -28.76 30.75 6.83
C GLN A 120 -28.47 31.64 8.05
N TYR A 121 -27.58 31.20 8.95
CA TYR A 121 -27.15 31.99 10.10
C TYR A 121 -26.46 33.28 9.67
N LEU A 122 -25.54 33.23 8.71
CA LEU A 122 -24.85 34.40 8.17
C LEU A 122 -25.83 35.38 7.52
N ILE A 123 -26.80 34.90 6.75
CA ILE A 123 -27.84 35.76 6.16
C ILE A 123 -28.65 36.45 7.27
N CYS A 124 -29.06 35.73 8.32
CA CYS A 124 -29.77 36.32 9.44
C CYS A 124 -28.93 37.39 10.17
N LEU A 125 -27.64 37.12 10.39
CA LEU A 125 -26.73 38.06 11.03
C LEU A 125 -26.52 39.31 10.17
N PHE A 126 -26.37 39.14 8.85
CA PHE A 126 -26.25 40.25 7.91
C PHE A 126 -27.51 41.13 7.90
N VAL A 127 -28.70 40.52 7.84
CA VAL A 127 -29.98 41.25 7.89
C VAL A 127 -30.12 42.02 9.21
N LEU A 128 -29.73 41.41 10.34
CA LEU A 128 -29.77 42.07 11.64
C LEU A 128 -28.83 43.28 11.70
N CYS A 129 -27.60 43.11 11.24
CA CYS A 129 -26.60 44.18 11.22
C CYS A 129 -27.01 45.33 10.27
N SER A 130 -27.55 45.01 9.09
CA SER A 130 -28.08 46.01 8.17
C SER A 130 -29.22 46.80 8.81
N ALA A 131 -30.15 46.13 9.49
CA ALA A 131 -31.25 46.79 10.17
C ALA A 131 -30.76 47.70 11.33
N GLU A 132 -29.70 47.31 12.04
CA GLU A 132 -29.10 48.12 13.10
C GLU A 132 -28.42 49.38 12.54
N LEU A 133 -27.66 49.25 11.45
CA LEU A 133 -27.06 50.38 10.75
C LEU A 133 -28.11 51.34 10.18
N ASP A 134 -29.20 50.81 9.60
CA ASP A 134 -30.32 51.61 9.11
C ASP A 134 -30.99 52.40 10.24
N ALA A 135 -31.15 51.77 11.42
CA ALA A 135 -31.70 52.43 12.61
C ALA A 135 -30.76 53.51 13.16
N GLU A 136 -29.45 53.26 13.22
CA GLU A 136 -28.44 54.25 13.64
C GLU A 136 -28.43 55.45 12.68
N HIS A 137 -28.49 55.20 11.38
CA HIS A 137 -28.57 56.25 10.36
C HIS A 137 -29.85 57.09 10.54
N ALA A 138 -31.01 56.44 10.71
CA ALA A 138 -32.28 57.14 10.96
C ALA A 138 -32.22 57.99 12.24
N GLN A 139 -31.62 57.48 13.31
CA GLN A 139 -31.43 58.23 14.56
C GLN A 139 -30.53 59.45 14.37
N LYS A 140 -29.40 59.30 13.66
CA LYS A 140 -28.48 60.40 13.39
C LYS A 140 -29.12 61.51 12.55
N VAL A 141 -29.98 61.14 11.60
CA VAL A 141 -30.78 62.09 10.82
C VAL A 141 -31.73 62.87 11.72
N LEU A 142 -32.44 62.20 12.62
CA LEU A 142 -33.34 62.85 13.59
C LEU A 142 -32.57 63.78 14.55
N ASP A 143 -31.43 63.35 15.07
CA ASP A 143 -30.60 64.16 15.96
C ASP A 143 -30.06 65.40 15.25
N MET A 144 -29.66 65.27 13.99
CA MET A 144 -29.22 66.39 13.16
C MET A 144 -30.37 67.36 12.89
N GLU A 145 -31.56 66.86 12.54
CA GLU A 145 -32.76 67.68 12.35
C GLU A 145 -33.11 68.43 13.64
N HIS A 146 -33.11 67.74 14.79
CA HIS A 146 -33.39 68.36 16.08
C HIS A 146 -32.35 69.42 16.45
N THR A 147 -31.08 69.15 16.20
CA THR A 147 -29.99 70.12 16.40
C THR A 147 -30.17 71.35 15.51
N GLN A 148 -30.54 71.16 14.23
CA GLN A 148 -30.83 72.27 13.33
C GLN A 148 -32.04 73.09 13.81
N GLN A 149 -33.12 72.44 14.25
CA GLN A 149 -34.29 73.11 14.81
C GLN A 149 -33.94 73.92 16.08
N MET A 150 -33.12 73.37 16.97
CA MET A 150 -32.65 74.09 18.17
C MET A 150 -31.83 75.33 17.80
N LYS A 151 -30.92 75.25 16.83
CA LYS A 151 -30.15 76.41 16.36
C LYS A 151 -31.03 77.51 15.77
N LEU A 152 -32.04 77.13 14.97
CA LEU A 152 -33.01 78.08 14.41
C LEU A 152 -33.82 78.75 15.52
N LYS A 153 -34.26 77.98 16.53
CA LYS A 153 -35.01 78.48 17.68
C LYS A 153 -34.18 79.39 18.58
N GLU A 154 -32.91 79.05 18.84
CA GLU A 154 -31.98 79.89 19.59
C GLU A 154 -31.71 81.21 18.86
N ARG A 155 -31.51 81.15 17.54
CA ARG A 155 -31.37 82.34 16.70
C ARG A 155 -32.63 83.21 16.76
N GLN A 156 -33.82 82.61 16.68
CA GLN A 156 -35.08 83.34 16.85
C GLN A 156 -35.14 84.02 18.23
N LYS A 157 -34.76 83.33 19.30
CA LYS A 157 -34.70 83.89 20.66
C LYS A 157 -33.72 85.05 20.76
N PHE A 158 -32.55 84.96 20.13
CA PHE A 158 -31.55 86.03 20.12
C PHE A 158 -32.10 87.31 19.46
N PHE A 159 -32.82 87.17 18.35
CA PHE A 159 -33.47 88.31 17.70
C PHE A 159 -34.60 88.90 18.54
N GLU A 160 -35.41 88.05 19.17
CA GLU A 160 -36.47 88.48 20.09
C GLU A 160 -35.90 89.27 21.28
N GLU A 161 -34.80 88.79 21.88
CA GLU A 161 -34.12 89.47 22.99
C GLU A 161 -33.49 90.80 22.56
N ALA A 162 -32.87 90.85 21.37
CA ALA A 162 -32.36 92.10 20.80
C ALA A 162 -33.49 93.12 20.56
N PHE A 163 -34.64 92.67 20.08
CA PHE A 163 -35.83 93.51 19.90
C PHE A 163 -36.39 94.02 21.23
N GLN A 164 -36.48 93.14 22.23
CA GLN A 164 -36.92 93.50 23.58
C GLN A 164 -36.00 94.54 24.21
N GLN A 165 -34.68 94.38 24.08
CA GLN A 165 -33.69 95.37 24.52
C GLN A 165 -33.86 96.72 23.81
N ASP A 166 -34.03 96.71 22.49
CA ASP A 166 -34.26 97.93 21.71
C ASP A 166 -35.56 98.64 22.16
N MET A 167 -36.63 97.87 22.44
CA MET A 167 -37.90 98.40 22.97
C MET A 167 -37.74 98.99 24.38
N GLU A 168 -37.03 98.31 25.28
CA GLU A 168 -36.74 98.79 26.64
C GLU A 168 -35.86 100.06 26.63
N GLN A 169 -34.89 100.12 25.71
CA GLN A 169 -34.06 101.30 25.51
C GLN A 169 -34.88 102.50 25.02
N TYR A 170 -35.81 102.29 24.08
CA TYR A 170 -36.71 103.35 23.63
C TYR A 170 -37.59 103.88 24.76
N LEU A 171 -38.19 102.99 25.56
CA LEU A 171 -39.01 103.37 26.71
C LEU A 171 -38.20 104.12 27.78
N SER A 172 -36.92 103.78 27.96
CA SER A 172 -36.05 104.40 28.96
C SER A 172 -35.45 105.75 28.52
N THR A 173 -35.13 105.92 27.23
CA THR A 173 -34.34 107.06 26.72
C THR A 173 -35.13 108.01 25.81
N GLY A 174 -36.29 107.58 25.27
CA GLY A 174 -37.16 108.38 24.39
C GLY A 174 -36.74 108.45 22.92
N TYR A 175 -35.65 107.80 22.51
CA TYR A 175 -35.15 107.75 21.12
C TYR A 175 -34.43 106.42 20.84
N LEU A 176 -34.46 105.93 19.59
CA LEU A 176 -33.97 104.60 19.22
C LEU A 176 -32.69 104.68 18.36
N GLN A 177 -31.62 103.98 18.74
CA GLN A 177 -30.33 103.95 18.01
C GLN A 177 -30.18 102.66 17.19
N ILE A 178 -30.79 102.60 15.99
CA ILE A 178 -30.73 101.39 15.13
C ILE A 178 -29.46 101.36 14.25
N ALA A 179 -28.88 102.50 13.90
CA ALA A 179 -27.91 102.58 12.81
C ALA A 179 -26.48 102.11 13.16
N GLU A 180 -26.07 102.13 14.44
CA GLU A 180 -24.65 102.00 14.80
C GLU A 180 -24.17 100.55 15.04
N ARG A 181 -25.09 99.60 15.27
CA ARG A 181 -24.75 98.17 15.46
C ARG A 181 -24.61 97.37 14.15
N ARG A 182 -24.73 98.00 12.97
CA ARG A 182 -24.46 97.35 11.66
C ARG A 182 -22.95 97.25 11.36
N GLY A 183 -22.16 96.88 12.36
CA GLY A 183 -20.78 96.46 12.25
C GLY A 183 -20.65 95.08 12.89
N LYS A 184 -20.58 94.03 12.06
CA LYS A 184 -20.24 92.63 12.39
C LYS A 184 -21.35 91.58 12.62
N PHE A 185 -22.62 91.78 12.23
CA PHE A 185 -23.66 90.72 12.34
C PHE A 185 -24.40 90.33 11.04
N MET A 186 -23.85 90.66 9.87
CA MET A 186 -24.61 90.62 8.60
C MET A 186 -24.16 89.59 7.56
N SER A 187 -23.35 88.59 7.89
CA SER A 187 -23.02 87.54 6.92
C SER A 187 -22.86 86.19 7.60
N SER A 188 -23.84 85.32 7.35
CA SER A 188 -23.66 83.96 6.81
C SER A 188 -25.05 83.30 6.85
N MET A 189 -25.87 83.68 5.88
CA MET A 189 -26.83 82.75 5.27
C MET A 189 -26.02 81.82 4.37
N GLU A 190 -25.11 81.05 4.96
CA GLU A 190 -24.53 79.91 4.27
C GLU A 190 -25.56 78.81 4.39
N VAL A 191 -26.33 78.65 3.31
CA VAL A 191 -26.88 77.36 2.93
C VAL A 191 -25.66 76.43 2.92
N ASN A 192 -25.61 75.41 3.77
CA ASN A 192 -24.53 74.42 3.76
C ASN A 192 -24.61 73.63 2.44
N VAL A 193 -24.08 74.22 1.36
CA VAL A 193 -23.85 73.56 0.06
C VAL A 193 -22.70 72.55 0.20
N ASP A 194 -21.84 72.74 1.20
CA ASP A 194 -20.65 71.91 1.48
C ASP A 194 -20.93 70.46 1.90
N MET A 195 -22.18 70.09 2.18
CA MET A 195 -22.56 68.69 2.45
C MET A 195 -22.91 67.91 1.17
N LEU A 196 -23.04 68.58 0.02
CA LEU A 196 -23.37 67.94 -1.25
C LEU A 196 -22.12 67.47 -2.02
N GLU A 197 -20.92 67.93 -1.62
CA GLU A 197 -19.66 67.68 -2.34
C GLU A 197 -18.86 66.48 -1.79
N GLN A 198 -19.37 65.74 -0.80
CA GLN A 198 -18.73 64.52 -0.26
C GLN A 198 -19.56 63.26 -0.49
N MET A 199 -19.91 63.00 -1.74
CA MET A 199 -20.40 61.68 -2.17
C MET A 199 -19.59 61.18 -3.37
N ASP A 200 -18.27 61.15 -3.23
CA ASP A 200 -17.40 60.33 -4.09
C ASP A 200 -17.14 59.00 -3.38
N LEU A 201 -17.93 57.99 -3.73
CA LEU A 201 -17.60 56.58 -3.49
C LEU A 201 -17.93 55.78 -4.76
N MET A 202 -17.16 56.03 -5.82
CA MET A 202 -16.82 55.00 -6.79
C MET A 202 -15.35 54.65 -6.59
N ASP A 203 -15.06 53.82 -5.59
CA ASP A 203 -13.76 53.18 -5.46
C ASP A 203 -13.75 51.96 -6.38
N MET A 204 -13.38 52.17 -7.65
CA MET A 204 -13.20 51.10 -8.63
C MET A 204 -11.82 50.41 -8.48
N SER A 205 -11.41 50.12 -7.24
CA SER A 205 -10.10 49.52 -6.94
C SER A 205 -10.11 47.98 -6.85
N ASP A 206 -11.24 47.31 -7.06
CA ASP A 206 -11.36 45.85 -6.90
C ASP A 206 -11.17 45.05 -8.20
N GLN A 207 -10.65 45.68 -9.26
CA GLN A 207 -10.38 44.98 -10.52
C GLN A 207 -9.20 43.98 -10.41
N GLU A 208 -8.26 44.22 -9.49
CA GLU A 208 -7.11 43.33 -9.24
C GLU A 208 -7.51 42.07 -8.43
N ALA A 209 -8.50 42.17 -7.54
CA ALA A 209 -9.02 41.04 -6.77
C ALA A 209 -9.76 40.01 -7.66
N LEU A 210 -10.43 40.48 -8.71
CA LEU A 210 -11.09 39.63 -9.70
C LEU A 210 -10.09 38.87 -10.59
N ASP A 211 -8.96 39.50 -10.95
CA ASP A 211 -7.89 38.84 -11.72
C ASP A 211 -7.18 37.75 -10.92
N VAL A 212 -6.99 37.93 -9.60
CA VAL A 212 -6.44 36.87 -8.73
C VAL A 212 -7.41 35.70 -8.60
N PHE A 213 -8.73 35.95 -8.58
CA PHE A 213 -9.74 34.90 -8.50
C PHE A 213 -9.90 34.11 -9.81
N LEU A 214 -9.72 34.77 -10.96
CA LEU A 214 -9.80 34.13 -12.28
C LEU A 214 -8.49 33.42 -12.68
N ASN A 215 -7.33 33.93 -12.27
CA ASN A 215 -6.02 33.34 -12.61
C ASN A 215 -5.56 32.23 -11.64
N SER A 216 -6.14 32.11 -10.44
CA SER A 216 -5.80 31.04 -9.48
C SER A 216 -6.45 29.68 -9.79
N GLY A 217 -7.25 29.58 -10.86
CA GLY A 217 -7.87 28.34 -11.31
C GLY A 217 -7.09 27.53 -12.33
N SER A 218 -5.94 28.01 -12.83
CA SER A 218 -5.25 27.35 -13.95
C SER A 218 -3.81 27.80 -14.14
N GLU A 219 -2.84 27.13 -13.49
CA GLU A 219 -1.60 26.69 -14.17
C GLU A 219 -0.62 25.94 -13.24
N ASP A 220 -0.70 24.61 -13.26
CA ASP A 220 0.49 23.77 -13.22
C ASP A 220 0.58 23.06 -14.59
N ASN A 221 1.04 23.77 -15.63
CA ASN A 221 1.80 23.20 -16.75
C ASN A 221 2.15 24.30 -17.76
N ASN A 222 3.16 25.09 -17.40
CA ASN A 222 3.82 25.96 -18.35
C ASN A 222 4.86 25.14 -19.13
N VAL A 223 4.47 24.61 -20.28
CA VAL A 223 5.42 24.30 -21.35
C VAL A 223 4.81 24.74 -22.69
N LEU A 224 5.16 25.97 -23.06
CA LEU A 224 5.41 26.48 -24.42
C LEU A 224 4.57 25.90 -25.58
N SER A 225 3.73 26.75 -26.17
CA SER A 225 3.17 26.58 -27.53
C SER A 225 4.29 26.54 -28.61
N PRO A 226 4.01 25.95 -29.80
CA PRO A 226 3.65 26.83 -30.92
C PRO A 226 2.64 26.25 -31.95
N MET A 227 1.61 27.06 -32.23
CA MET A 227 1.14 27.52 -33.58
C MET A 227 0.57 26.54 -34.65
N LEU A 228 -0.54 27.01 -35.28
CA LEU A 228 -1.27 26.56 -36.50
C LEU A 228 -2.34 25.47 -36.28
N GLY A 229 -3.62 25.57 -36.70
CA GLY A 229 -4.41 26.52 -37.51
C GLY A 229 -5.91 26.20 -37.38
N PRO A 230 -6.82 26.84 -38.15
CA PRO A 230 -8.27 26.81 -37.89
C PRO A 230 -8.98 25.65 -38.61
N ASP A 231 -10.01 25.04 -37.98
CA ASP A 231 -11.37 24.87 -38.53
C ASP A 231 -12.27 23.88 -37.74
N SER A 232 -13.46 24.38 -37.39
CA SER A 232 -14.80 23.74 -37.32
C SER A 232 -15.09 22.44 -36.53
N ASN A 233 -15.89 22.64 -35.47
CA ASN A 233 -17.06 21.85 -35.01
C ASN A 233 -16.99 20.32 -34.87
N SER A 234 -17.01 19.82 -33.63
CA SER A 234 -18.12 19.00 -33.08
C SER A 234 -17.83 18.59 -31.63
N TYR A 235 -18.74 18.94 -30.74
CA TYR A 235 -18.93 18.33 -29.42
C TYR A 235 -18.95 16.79 -29.54
N VAL A 236 -18.09 16.07 -28.82
CA VAL A 236 -18.38 14.97 -27.86
C VAL A 236 -17.08 14.70 -27.08
N ASN A 237 -17.06 14.91 -25.76
CA ASN A 237 -15.94 14.57 -24.89
C ASN A 237 -16.34 13.33 -24.08
N GLU A 238 -15.95 12.13 -24.53
CA GLU A 238 -15.95 10.92 -23.71
C GLU A 238 -14.61 10.82 -22.99
N ILE A 239 -14.62 10.94 -21.67
CA ILE A 239 -13.45 10.73 -20.83
C ILE A 239 -13.44 9.26 -20.41
N SER A 240 -12.62 8.46 -21.09
CA SER A 240 -12.25 7.12 -20.63
C SER A 240 -11.22 7.25 -19.50
N LEU A 241 -11.63 6.98 -18.26
CA LEU A 241 -10.74 6.94 -17.10
C LEU A 241 -9.92 5.65 -17.11
N GLN A 242 -8.63 5.77 -17.44
CA GLN A 242 -7.67 4.68 -17.39
C GLN A 242 -7.27 4.37 -15.93
N VAL A 243 -7.34 3.11 -15.54
CA VAL A 243 -7.03 2.62 -14.18
C VAL A 243 -5.51 2.48 -13.98
N PRO A 244 -4.93 2.95 -12.85
CA PRO A 244 -3.51 2.76 -12.54
C PRO A 244 -3.13 1.29 -12.36
N SER A 245 -1.95 0.90 -12.83
CA SER A 245 -1.47 -0.49 -12.80
C SER A 245 -0.93 -0.89 -11.41
N GLN A 246 -1.07 -2.18 -11.08
CA GLN A 246 -0.75 -2.81 -9.78
C GLN A 246 0.64 -2.48 -9.20
N SER A 247 1.60 -2.13 -10.06
CA SER A 247 2.97 -1.76 -9.71
C SER A 247 3.11 -0.46 -8.92
N GLU A 248 2.19 0.50 -9.09
CA GLU A 248 2.27 1.82 -8.43
C GLU A 248 1.79 1.78 -6.97
N LEU A 249 0.89 0.85 -6.63
CA LEU A 249 0.40 0.65 -5.27
C LEU A 249 1.43 -0.01 -4.35
N ARG A 250 2.29 -0.91 -4.88
CA ARG A 250 3.29 -1.60 -4.07
C ARG A 250 4.45 -0.72 -3.63
N GLN A 251 4.80 0.31 -4.41
CA GLN A 251 5.91 1.21 -4.06
C GLN A 251 5.57 2.17 -2.91
N LYS A 252 4.29 2.51 -2.69
CA LYS A 252 3.89 3.43 -1.60
C LYS A 252 3.78 2.79 -0.22
N LEU A 253 3.70 1.46 -0.12
CA LEU A 253 3.59 0.75 1.17
C LEU A 253 4.95 0.42 1.79
N CYS A 254 6.03 0.35 0.99
CA CYS A 254 7.38 0.07 1.52
C CYS A 254 8.04 1.26 2.24
N SER A 255 7.48 2.46 2.20
CA SER A 255 8.10 3.67 2.78
C SER A 255 7.70 3.99 4.22
N LEU A 256 6.85 3.18 4.89
CA LEU A 256 6.35 3.48 6.23
C LEU A 256 6.88 2.58 7.36
N SER A 257 7.83 1.68 7.08
CA SER A 257 8.37 0.80 8.11
C SER A 257 9.82 1.16 8.46
N SER A 258 10.01 2.22 9.25
CA SER A 258 11.29 2.52 9.90
C SER A 258 11.11 3.30 11.22
N THR A 259 11.86 2.89 12.24
CA THR A 259 12.19 3.52 13.55
C THR A 259 11.15 3.50 14.70
N CYS A 260 11.39 2.68 15.74
CA CYS A 260 12.05 3.12 16.99
C CYS A 260 12.38 1.94 17.95
N THR A 261 13.48 2.08 18.70
CA THR A 261 14.04 1.14 19.69
C THR A 261 13.80 1.62 21.13
N ASP A 262 13.54 0.65 22.02
CA ASP A 262 14.04 0.47 23.40
C ASP A 262 13.69 1.44 24.55
N SER A 263 13.00 0.95 25.61
CA SER A 263 13.54 0.81 26.99
C SER A 263 12.46 0.61 28.09
N ALA A 264 12.77 -0.39 28.92
CA ALA A 264 12.25 -0.95 30.20
C ALA A 264 11.32 -0.17 31.17
N SER A 265 10.43 -0.95 31.81
CA SER A 265 10.20 -0.89 33.27
C SER A 265 9.77 -2.27 33.83
N GLN A 266 10.40 -2.67 34.94
CA GLN A 266 10.11 -3.86 35.76
C GLN A 266 8.90 -3.60 36.68
N ASP A 267 8.02 -4.59 36.88
CA ASP A 267 7.63 -5.04 38.22
C ASP A 267 6.96 -6.44 38.20
N ALA A 268 7.06 -7.12 39.33
CA ALA A 268 6.92 -8.56 39.54
C ALA A 268 5.50 -9.14 39.49
N SER A 269 5.37 -10.36 38.95
CA SER A 269 4.39 -11.35 39.45
C SER A 269 4.77 -12.76 39.01
N GLU A 270 4.70 -13.68 39.98
CA GLU A 270 5.14 -15.07 39.91
C GLU A 270 4.27 -15.95 38.99
N GLY A 271 4.90 -16.90 38.30
CA GLY A 271 4.20 -17.91 37.50
C GLY A 271 5.18 -18.81 36.77
N GLU A 272 5.56 -19.92 37.40
CA GLU A 272 6.44 -20.96 36.86
C GLU A 272 5.82 -21.70 35.67
N SER A 273 6.55 -21.82 34.56
CA SER A 273 6.49 -22.98 33.65
C SER A 273 7.75 -23.05 32.78
N PRO A 274 8.29 -24.25 32.46
CA PRO A 274 9.70 -24.43 32.18
C PRO A 274 10.09 -24.17 30.71
N VAL A 275 11.28 -23.57 30.57
CA VAL A 275 12.04 -23.40 29.33
C VAL A 275 12.63 -24.75 28.90
N VAL A 276 12.23 -25.24 27.73
CA VAL A 276 12.91 -26.33 27.04
C VAL A 276 13.92 -25.71 26.09
N GLN A 277 15.20 -25.97 26.35
CA GLN A 277 16.30 -25.66 25.44
C GLN A 277 16.30 -26.69 24.31
N SER A 278 16.30 -26.21 23.07
CA SER A 278 16.81 -26.98 21.93
C SER A 278 17.94 -26.22 21.28
N ASP A 279 19.07 -26.91 21.31
CA ASP A 279 20.36 -26.65 20.71
C ASP A 279 20.27 -27.03 19.21
N GLU A 280 20.70 -26.16 18.31
CA GLU A 280 20.88 -26.51 16.91
C GLU A 280 22.20 -25.94 16.38
N GLU A 281 23.18 -26.85 16.27
CA GLU A 281 24.47 -26.69 15.63
C GLU A 281 24.31 -26.42 14.12
N GLU A 282 24.89 -25.31 13.62
CA GLU A 282 25.12 -25.12 12.19
C GLU A 282 26.28 -26.02 11.71
N VAL A 283 25.96 -27.13 11.05
CA VAL A 283 26.96 -27.88 10.26
C VAL A 283 27.05 -27.27 8.87
N GLN A 284 28.12 -26.50 8.65
CA GLN A 284 28.58 -26.12 7.31
C GLN A 284 29.03 -27.37 6.55
N VAL A 285 28.37 -27.70 5.45
CA VAL A 285 28.85 -28.71 4.49
C VAL A 285 29.54 -28.02 3.32
N ASP A 286 30.87 -28.05 3.37
CA ASP A 286 31.76 -27.66 2.28
C ASP A 286 31.44 -28.46 1.00
N THR A 287 30.87 -27.77 0.01
CA THR A 287 30.71 -28.29 -1.35
C THR A 287 31.92 -27.89 -2.18
N ALA A 288 33.01 -28.65 -2.11
CA ALA A 288 34.09 -28.61 -3.12
C ALA A 288 35.06 -29.81 -3.00
N LEU A 289 34.65 -30.99 -3.46
CA LEU A 289 35.61 -32.05 -3.81
C LEU A 289 35.09 -32.90 -4.98
N ALA A 290 35.29 -32.40 -6.20
CA ALA A 290 35.22 -33.21 -7.41
C ALA A 290 36.21 -32.66 -8.46
N ALA A 291 37.48 -32.97 -8.27
CA ALA A 291 38.48 -32.87 -9.35
C ALA A 291 39.62 -33.87 -9.09
N VAL A 292 39.37 -35.15 -9.37
CA VAL A 292 40.41 -36.16 -9.49
C VAL A 292 40.15 -36.97 -10.77
N THR A 293 40.95 -36.63 -11.78
CA THR A 293 41.56 -37.53 -12.78
C THR A 293 40.73 -37.98 -13.99
N GLU A 294 40.86 -37.22 -15.09
CA GLU A 294 40.99 -37.82 -16.43
C GLU A 294 42.39 -37.54 -16.97
N ARG A 295 43.16 -38.61 -17.17
CA ARG A 295 44.49 -38.56 -17.77
C ARG A 295 44.69 -39.78 -18.66
N LYS A 296 44.18 -39.75 -19.90
CA LYS A 296 44.60 -40.59 -21.05
C LYS A 296 43.77 -40.19 -22.27
N GLY A 297 44.27 -39.90 -23.45
CA GLY A 297 45.61 -39.81 -24.02
C GLY A 297 45.39 -39.34 -25.46
N ALA A 298 46.17 -38.38 -25.93
CA ALA A 298 46.11 -37.90 -27.30
C ALA A 298 47.39 -38.31 -28.03
N SER A 299 47.19 -38.70 -29.29
CA SER A 299 48.13 -38.55 -30.39
C SER A 299 49.41 -39.39 -30.35
N ASP A 300 49.40 -40.48 -31.12
CA ASP A 300 50.44 -40.62 -32.14
C ASP A 300 49.87 -41.33 -33.36
N GLY A 301 50.04 -40.70 -34.53
CA GLY A 301 49.62 -41.23 -35.81
C GLY A 301 50.85 -41.52 -36.66
N SER A 302 50.86 -42.66 -37.35
CA SER A 302 51.64 -42.84 -38.58
C SER A 302 51.21 -44.13 -39.31
N ASP A 303 50.82 -43.95 -40.56
CA ASP A 303 51.11 -44.77 -41.74
C ASP A 303 50.66 -46.25 -41.84
N GLU A 304 49.69 -46.45 -42.76
CA GLU A 304 49.92 -47.01 -44.11
C GLU A 304 49.11 -48.27 -44.49
N SER A 305 48.64 -48.23 -45.75
CA SER A 305 48.17 -49.31 -46.63
C SER A 305 46.71 -49.77 -46.59
N ASP A 306 45.96 -49.20 -47.53
CA ASP A 306 44.88 -49.83 -48.29
C ASP A 306 45.33 -51.14 -48.97
N SER A 307 44.47 -52.17 -48.94
CA SER A 307 44.30 -53.14 -50.04
C SER A 307 43.03 -53.97 -49.88
N GLN A 308 42.00 -53.55 -50.60
CA GLN A 308 41.13 -54.32 -51.49
C GLN A 308 40.55 -55.70 -51.07
N THR A 309 39.22 -55.69 -50.95
CA THR A 309 38.22 -56.66 -51.42
C THR A 309 38.72 -57.82 -52.31
N ILE A 310 38.42 -59.06 -51.90
CA ILE A 310 37.57 -60.08 -52.55
C ILE A 310 37.11 -61.07 -51.49
#